data_AF-A0A8D8RQX2-F1
#
_entry.id   AF-A0A8D8RQX2-F1
#
_cell.length_a   1.000
_cell.length_b   1.000
_cell.length_c   1.000
_cell.angle_alpha   90.00
_cell.angle_beta   90.00
_cell.angle_gamma   90.00
#
_symmetry.space_group_name_H-M   'P 1'
#
loop_
_entity.id
_entity.type
_entity.pdbx_description
1 polymer ?
#
loop_
_entity_poly.entity_id
_entity_poly.type
_entity_poly.pdbx_seq_one_letter_code
_entity_poly.pdbx_strand_id
1 'polypeptide(L)'
;MNPLCHVIWLAGFAHLVAGNFFNNDPAPNCNEGNLDVQVFSGKHHGLLKLGKNPMDYLVDHLNESLDLESQLPFKAMRAVDRGHYTTWRPYANCITNIGYGAHMLSPFQQLMTLDDLAEELTEGKKVLDIGSGNGYFTALLAWCVGKTGKVIGIEHIPQLVQRATHNVVSGNPEFVKDGRIKFVLGDGRKGYADEAPYDIIHVGGSIEDIPEGLMAQVKPNGTLYISLADVGEDGYQHLLKIKKTVPRQKYRDMYLRSSYIAPLVDIDRQLGDDWTRYSIFPCL
;
A
#
# COMPACT_ATOMS: atom_id res chain seq x y z
N MET A 1 29.92 15.19 30.70
CA MET A 1 29.52 13.79 31.02
C MET A 1 28.26 13.83 31.87
N ASN A 2 27.08 13.60 31.29
CA ASN A 2 26.17 12.52 31.68
C ASN A 2 25.00 12.46 30.66
N PRO A 3 24.50 11.27 30.31
CA PRO A 3 23.45 11.03 29.33
C PRO A 3 22.08 10.96 30.02
N LEU A 4 20.99 11.27 29.30
CA LEU A 4 19.59 10.82 29.50
C LEU A 4 18.66 11.78 28.75
N CYS A 5 18.34 11.46 27.50
CA CYS A 5 17.21 12.03 26.78
C CYS A 5 16.74 11.02 25.72
N HIS A 6 16.17 9.92 26.20
CA HIS A 6 15.35 9.02 25.41
C HIS A 6 14.12 8.67 26.25
N VAL A 7 12.99 8.55 25.57
CA VAL A 7 11.71 8.03 26.05
C VAL A 7 10.92 9.00 26.93
N ILE A 8 9.97 9.69 26.31
CA ILE A 8 8.57 9.89 26.77
C ILE A 8 7.89 10.58 25.57
N TRP A 9 7.00 9.89 24.88
CA TRP A 9 5.71 10.45 24.42
C TRP A 9 4.85 9.32 23.88
N LEU A 10 3.55 9.42 24.17
CA LEU A 10 2.45 8.54 23.75
C LEU A 10 2.20 7.28 24.58
N ALA A 11 1.91 7.48 25.86
CA ALA A 11 0.86 6.71 26.53
C ALA A 11 -0.26 7.68 26.95
N GLY A 12 -1.42 7.54 26.33
CA GLY A 12 -2.64 8.21 26.76
C GLY A 12 -3.41 8.89 25.63
N PHE A 13 -4.30 8.16 24.98
CA PHE A 13 -5.61 8.67 24.53
C PHE A 13 -6.46 7.47 24.05
N ALA A 14 -6.97 6.69 25.00
CA ALA A 14 -8.02 5.71 24.75
C ALA A 14 -9.18 6.05 25.69
N HIS A 15 -10.16 6.83 25.20
CA HIS A 15 -11.58 6.84 25.59
C HIS A 15 -12.31 8.02 24.91
N LEU A 16 -13.58 7.80 24.54
CA LEU A 16 -14.52 8.67 23.78
C LEU A 16 -14.23 8.69 22.27
N VAL A 17 -15.11 8.27 21.35
CA VAL A 17 -16.56 8.44 21.27
C VAL A 17 -17.16 7.24 20.51
N ALA A 18 -18.09 6.51 21.13
CA ALA A 18 -19.05 5.67 20.43
C ALA A 18 -20.25 6.56 20.08
N GLY A 19 -20.48 6.79 18.78
CA GLY A 19 -21.63 7.53 18.27
C GLY A 19 -22.01 6.98 16.91
N ASN A 20 -23.15 6.27 16.87
CA ASN A 20 -23.72 5.60 15.71
C ASN A 20 -23.88 6.52 14.49
N PHE A 21 -23.12 6.25 13.42
CA PHE A 21 -23.41 6.70 12.05
C PHE A 21 -22.98 5.64 11.04
N PHE A 22 -23.74 4.55 10.93
CA PHE A 22 -23.68 3.67 9.76
C PHE A 22 -25.10 3.21 9.42
N ASN A 23 -25.76 3.93 8.52
CA ASN A 23 -26.81 3.38 7.69
C ASN A 23 -26.27 3.24 6.26
N ASN A 24 -26.64 2.12 5.64
CA ASN A 24 -26.27 1.65 4.30
C ASN A 24 -26.77 2.54 3.15
N ASP A 25 -26.37 3.80 3.09
CA ASP A 25 -26.67 4.64 1.93
C ASP A 25 -25.56 4.57 0.87
N PRO A 26 -25.91 4.40 -0.42
CA PRO A 26 -24.95 4.44 -1.51
C PRO A 26 -24.28 5.82 -1.59
N ALA A 27 -22.98 5.84 -1.90
CA ALA A 27 -22.20 7.06 -2.05
C ALA A 27 -22.92 8.04 -3.02
N PRO A 28 -23.11 9.31 -2.64
CA PRO A 28 -23.81 10.26 -3.49
C PRO A 28 -23.02 10.54 -4.78
N ASN A 29 -23.75 10.64 -5.89
CA ASN A 29 -23.22 10.97 -7.22
C ASN A 29 -22.47 12.32 -7.18
N CYS A 30 -21.16 12.28 -7.44
CA CYS A 30 -20.36 13.48 -7.69
C CYS A 30 -20.58 13.97 -9.13
N ASN A 31 -21.69 14.65 -9.37
CA ASN A 31 -21.88 15.53 -10.52
C ASN A 31 -22.66 16.75 -10.02
N GLU A 32 -21.96 17.75 -9.49
CA GLU A 32 -22.27 19.18 -9.58
C GLU A 32 -21.24 19.98 -8.76
N GLY A 33 -20.86 21.14 -9.27
CA GLY A 33 -19.63 21.87 -8.94
C GLY A 33 -19.46 22.37 -7.50
N ASN A 34 -18.22 22.77 -7.23
CA ASN A 34 -17.59 23.21 -5.96
C ASN A 34 -16.96 22.10 -5.12
N LEU A 35 -15.76 21.70 -5.55
CA LEU A 35 -14.82 20.87 -4.79
C LEU A 35 -14.14 21.69 -3.69
N ASP A 36 -14.82 21.86 -2.55
CA ASP A 36 -14.15 22.14 -1.27
C ASP A 36 -13.48 20.85 -0.78
N VAL A 37 -12.27 20.58 -1.30
CA VAL A 37 -11.46 19.45 -0.85
C VAL A 37 -10.81 19.83 0.48
N GLN A 38 -11.39 19.34 1.56
CA GLN A 38 -10.84 19.50 2.90
C GLN A 38 -9.58 18.63 3.06
N VAL A 39 -8.41 19.27 2.95
CA VAL A 39 -7.13 18.71 3.39
C VAL A 39 -7.11 18.81 4.92
N PHE A 40 -7.18 17.66 5.60
CA PHE A 40 -7.06 17.61 7.05
C PHE A 40 -5.73 16.96 7.44
N SER A 41 -4.79 17.78 7.87
CA SER A 41 -3.82 17.42 8.91
C SER A 41 -3.82 18.52 9.96
N GLY A 42 -3.58 18.14 11.22
CA GLY A 42 -3.67 19.04 12.37
C GLY A 42 -2.79 20.29 12.22
N LYS A 43 -3.35 21.44 12.62
CA LYS A 43 -2.74 22.79 12.79
C LYS A 43 -2.50 23.69 11.56
N HIS A 44 -2.67 23.24 10.32
CA HIS A 44 -2.69 24.17 9.19
C HIS A 44 -3.90 23.92 8.29
N HIS A 45 -4.97 24.70 8.52
CA HIS A 45 -6.11 24.84 7.62
C HIS A 45 -5.66 25.56 6.34
N GLY A 46 -4.94 24.86 5.48
CA GLY A 46 -4.54 25.34 4.17
C GLY A 46 -5.69 25.19 3.19
N LEU A 47 -6.39 26.30 2.90
CA LEU A 47 -7.12 26.45 1.65
C LEU A 47 -6.24 25.92 0.51
N LEU A 48 -6.75 25.01 -0.32
CA LEU A 48 -6.16 24.73 -1.63
C LEU A 48 -5.88 26.09 -2.27
N LYS A 49 -4.61 26.41 -2.55
CA LYS A 49 -4.30 27.57 -3.38
C LYS A 49 -4.85 27.21 -4.76
N LEU A 50 -5.85 27.97 -5.21
CA LEU A 50 -6.45 27.87 -6.54
C LEU A 50 -5.37 27.53 -7.59
N GLY A 51 -5.44 26.32 -8.16
CA GLY A 51 -4.62 25.90 -9.31
C GLY A 51 -3.53 24.84 -9.07
N LYS A 52 -3.26 24.38 -7.85
CA LYS A 52 -2.31 23.26 -7.61
C LYS A 52 -3.01 21.90 -7.56
N ASN A 53 -2.36 20.86 -8.09
CA ASN A 53 -2.88 19.48 -8.05
C ASN A 53 -2.96 18.98 -6.58
N PRO A 54 -4.09 18.40 -6.13
CA PRO A 54 -4.21 17.86 -4.78
C PRO A 54 -3.15 16.81 -4.40
N MET A 55 -2.68 15.99 -5.34
CA MET A 55 -1.57 15.07 -5.12
C MET A 55 -0.27 15.80 -4.78
N ASP A 56 0.01 16.95 -5.39
CA ASP A 56 1.21 17.72 -5.07
C ASP A 56 1.19 18.18 -3.61
N TYR A 57 0.04 18.61 -3.09
CA TYR A 57 -0.09 18.97 -1.68
C TYR A 57 0.18 17.80 -0.74
N LEU A 58 -0.43 16.65 -1.02
CA LEU A 58 -0.22 15.45 -0.22
C LEU A 58 1.26 15.05 -0.21
N VAL A 59 1.89 15.02 -1.38
CA VAL A 59 3.30 14.60 -1.53
C VAL A 59 4.25 15.64 -0.95
N ASP A 60 4.00 16.94 -1.13
CA ASP A 60 4.80 18.03 -0.55
C ASP A 60 4.75 17.93 1.00
N HIS A 61 3.58 17.72 1.59
CA HIS A 61 3.43 17.59 3.04
C HIS A 61 4.16 16.37 3.60
N LEU A 62 4.10 15.22 2.90
CA LEU A 62 4.86 14.04 3.28
C LEU A 62 6.37 14.29 3.16
N ASN A 63 6.81 14.98 2.10
CA ASN A 63 8.23 15.31 1.88
C ASN A 63 8.78 16.30 2.91
N GLU A 64 8.00 17.27 3.36
CA GLU A 64 8.42 18.18 4.44
C GLU A 64 8.68 17.46 5.76
N SER A 65 8.02 16.31 5.96
CA SER A 65 8.10 15.51 7.19
C SER A 65 9.13 14.38 7.10
N LEU A 66 9.72 14.13 5.91
CA LEU A 66 10.56 12.98 5.63
C LEU A 66 11.84 13.39 4.90
N ASP A 67 12.99 12.99 5.44
CA ASP A 67 14.30 13.19 4.82
C ASP A 67 14.75 11.87 4.17
N LEU A 68 14.15 11.52 3.03
CA LEU A 68 14.48 10.29 2.28
C LEU A 68 15.57 10.56 1.24
N GLU A 69 16.53 9.65 1.14
CA GLU A 69 17.59 9.71 0.14
C GLU A 69 17.05 9.59 -1.29
N SER A 70 16.06 8.71 -1.50
CA SER A 70 15.47 8.47 -2.81
C SER A 70 14.31 9.42 -3.10
N GLN A 71 14.35 10.03 -4.30
CA GLN A 71 13.22 10.82 -4.81
C GLN A 71 12.20 9.97 -5.58
N LEU A 72 12.44 8.67 -5.75
CA LEU A 72 11.55 7.76 -6.47
C LEU A 72 10.12 7.72 -5.89
N PRO A 73 9.92 7.58 -4.56
CA PRO A 73 8.58 7.46 -3.98
C PRO A 73 7.71 8.67 -4.26
N PHE A 74 8.26 9.88 -4.04
CA PHE A 74 7.55 11.13 -4.25
C PHE A 74 7.19 11.35 -5.73
N LYS A 75 8.06 10.94 -6.67
CA LYS A 75 7.77 11.05 -8.11
C LYS A 75 6.69 10.06 -8.53
N ALA A 76 6.74 8.82 -8.03
CA ALA A 76 5.74 7.80 -8.32
C ALA A 76 4.35 8.24 -7.84
N MET A 77 4.25 8.74 -6.61
CA MET A 77 2.98 9.22 -6.07
C MET A 77 2.43 10.41 -6.83
N ARG A 78 3.26 11.38 -7.23
CA ARG A 78 2.77 12.50 -8.09
C ARG A 78 2.30 12.04 -9.46
N ALA A 79 2.87 10.95 -10.00
CA ALA A 79 2.54 10.47 -11.33
C ALA A 79 1.28 9.58 -11.38
N VAL A 80 0.85 9.01 -10.25
CA VAL A 80 -0.33 8.15 -10.15
C VAL A 80 -1.35 8.84 -9.25
N ASP A 81 -2.34 9.51 -9.85
CA ASP A 81 -3.34 10.25 -9.09
C ASP A 81 -4.28 9.30 -8.33
N ARG A 82 -4.21 9.36 -7.00
CA ARG A 82 -5.01 8.56 -6.07
C ARG A 82 -6.52 8.77 -6.21
N GLY A 83 -6.95 9.91 -6.77
CA GLY A 83 -8.35 10.22 -7.07
C GLY A 83 -9.02 9.25 -8.06
N HIS A 84 -8.24 8.57 -8.89
CA HIS A 84 -8.77 7.52 -9.79
C HIS A 84 -9.02 6.17 -9.09
N TYR A 85 -8.55 6.01 -7.84
CA TYR A 85 -8.55 4.72 -7.14
C TYR A 85 -9.47 4.71 -5.92
N THR A 86 -9.77 5.88 -5.36
CA THR A 86 -10.76 6.05 -4.29
C THR A 86 -11.47 7.39 -4.43
N THR A 87 -12.77 7.40 -4.14
CA THR A 87 -13.57 8.63 -4.03
C THR A 87 -13.62 9.16 -2.60
N TRP A 88 -13.35 8.31 -1.61
CA TRP A 88 -13.34 8.71 -0.21
C TRP A 88 -11.97 9.26 0.17
N ARG A 89 -11.94 10.57 0.48
CA ARG A 89 -10.76 11.32 0.94
C ARG A 89 -9.46 10.94 0.21
N PRO A 90 -9.41 11.00 -1.14
CA PRO A 90 -8.29 10.50 -1.94
C PRO A 90 -6.94 11.11 -1.59
N TYR A 91 -6.93 12.35 -1.10
CA TYR A 91 -5.70 13.10 -0.82
C TYR A 91 -5.40 13.23 0.68
N ALA A 92 -6.11 12.49 1.53
CA ALA A 92 -5.82 12.45 2.96
C ALA A 92 -4.79 11.36 3.27
N ASN A 93 -3.88 11.64 4.22
CA ASN A 93 -2.89 10.68 4.68
C ASN A 93 -3.48 9.65 5.66
N CYS A 94 -4.45 8.85 5.23
CA CYS A 94 -5.03 7.79 6.04
C CYS A 94 -5.32 6.52 5.25
N ILE A 95 -5.43 5.43 6.01
CA ILE A 95 -5.94 4.15 5.53
C ILE A 95 -7.37 4.38 5.01
N THR A 96 -7.66 3.81 3.85
CA THR A 96 -8.94 3.99 3.15
C THR A 96 -9.65 2.65 3.05
N ASN A 97 -10.87 2.55 3.60
CA ASN A 97 -11.71 1.37 3.42
C ASN A 97 -12.13 1.28 1.94
N ILE A 98 -11.89 0.13 1.31
CA ILE A 98 -12.23 -0.13 -0.10
C ILE A 98 -13.33 -1.19 -0.24
N GLY A 99 -14.03 -1.52 0.85
CA GLY A 99 -15.07 -2.55 0.93
C GLY A 99 -14.49 -3.96 1.05
N TYR A 100 -15.38 -4.94 1.24
CA TYR A 100 -15.03 -6.38 1.30
C TYR A 100 -14.01 -6.73 2.40
N GLY A 101 -14.04 -6.03 3.54
CA GLY A 101 -13.05 -6.19 4.61
C GLY A 101 -11.65 -5.67 4.28
N ALA A 102 -11.44 -5.11 3.09
CA ALA A 102 -10.14 -4.66 2.62
C ALA A 102 -9.91 -3.16 2.83
N HIS A 103 -8.64 -2.81 3.01
CA HIS A 103 -8.19 -1.45 3.26
C HIS A 103 -6.98 -1.12 2.40
N MET A 104 -7.03 0.01 1.70
CA MET A 104 -5.86 0.58 1.04
C MET A 104 -5.02 1.31 2.08
N LEU A 105 -3.72 0.99 2.14
CA LEU A 105 -2.76 1.62 3.06
C LEU A 105 -2.72 3.16 2.89
N SER A 106 -2.27 3.84 3.95
CA SER A 106 -2.11 5.29 3.88
C SER A 106 -1.05 5.69 2.84
N PRO A 107 -1.16 6.90 2.25
CA PRO A 107 -0.11 7.48 1.41
C PRO A 107 1.29 7.36 2.02
N PHE A 108 1.44 7.67 3.32
CA PHE A 108 2.71 7.52 4.03
C PHE A 108 3.24 6.07 4.01
N GLN A 109 2.40 5.08 4.34
CA GLN A 109 2.83 3.68 4.34
C GLN A 109 3.29 3.22 2.95
N GLN A 110 2.55 3.59 1.91
CA GLN A 110 2.89 3.26 0.53
C GLN A 110 4.17 3.97 0.06
N LEU A 111 4.36 5.23 0.46
CA LEU A 111 5.59 5.98 0.21
C LEU A 111 6.81 5.28 0.82
N MET A 112 6.72 4.90 2.10
CA MET A 112 7.80 4.18 2.78
C MET A 112 8.08 2.81 2.14
N THR A 113 7.06 2.08 1.70
CA THR A 113 7.28 0.80 0.98
C THR A 113 7.97 1.01 -0.36
N LEU A 114 7.65 2.09 -1.10
CA LEU A 114 8.39 2.43 -2.32
C LEU A 114 9.84 2.80 -2.03
N ASP A 115 10.11 3.49 -0.91
CA ASP A 115 11.45 3.86 -0.47
C ASP A 115 12.29 2.62 -0.12
N ASP A 116 11.73 1.71 0.68
CA ASP A 116 12.38 0.45 1.05
C ASP A 116 12.81 -0.39 -0.17
N LEU A 117 12.05 -0.27 -1.27
CA LEU A 117 12.23 -1.00 -2.52
C LEU A 117 12.88 -0.16 -3.62
N ALA A 118 13.34 1.07 -3.32
CA ALA A 118 13.78 2.02 -4.34
C ALA A 118 14.97 1.52 -5.17
N GLU A 119 15.87 0.74 -4.56
CA GLU A 119 17.01 0.14 -5.27
C GLU A 119 16.59 -0.99 -6.21
N GLU A 120 15.52 -1.73 -5.86
CA GLU A 120 15.04 -2.86 -6.62
C GLU A 120 14.08 -2.44 -7.75
N LEU A 121 13.27 -1.40 -7.52
CA LEU A 121 12.26 -0.88 -8.45
C LEU A 121 12.90 -0.07 -9.58
N THR A 122 13.49 -0.80 -10.53
CA THR A 122 14.20 -0.28 -11.69
C THR A 122 13.54 -0.68 -13.00
N GLU A 123 13.89 -0.01 -14.10
CA GLU A 123 13.36 -0.26 -15.44
C GLU A 123 13.46 -1.75 -15.83
N GLY A 124 12.36 -2.31 -16.34
CA GLY A 124 12.33 -3.68 -16.88
C GLY A 124 12.07 -4.78 -15.84
N LYS A 125 11.89 -4.42 -14.57
CA LYS A 125 11.64 -5.39 -13.49
C LYS A 125 10.23 -5.98 -13.56
N LYS A 126 10.11 -7.26 -13.20
CA LYS A 126 8.82 -7.95 -13.04
C LYS A 126 8.44 -8.05 -11.57
N VAL A 127 7.28 -7.54 -11.20
CA VAL A 127 6.78 -7.49 -9.82
C VAL A 127 5.48 -8.29 -9.68
N LEU A 128 5.33 -9.02 -8.58
CA LEU A 128 4.05 -9.54 -8.11
C LEU A 128 3.60 -8.71 -6.92
N ASP A 129 2.38 -8.17 -6.99
CA ASP A 129 1.72 -7.43 -5.93
C ASP A 129 0.57 -8.27 -5.37
N ILE A 130 0.78 -8.87 -4.19
CA ILE A 130 -0.18 -9.74 -3.51
C ILE A 130 -1.11 -8.92 -2.63
N GLY A 131 -2.42 -9.09 -2.82
CA GLY A 131 -3.43 -8.27 -2.17
C GLY A 131 -3.56 -6.91 -2.86
N SER A 132 -3.65 -6.92 -4.20
CA SER A 132 -3.62 -5.69 -4.99
C SER A 132 -4.81 -4.74 -4.72
N GLY A 133 -5.88 -5.22 -4.08
CA GLY A 133 -7.00 -4.40 -3.63
C GLY A 133 -7.64 -3.61 -4.76
N ASN A 134 -7.67 -2.28 -4.64
CA ASN A 134 -8.22 -1.38 -5.65
C ASN A 134 -7.21 -0.98 -6.75
N GLY A 135 -6.01 -1.57 -6.77
CA GLY A 135 -5.00 -1.42 -7.82
C GLY A 135 -4.06 -0.21 -7.71
N TYR A 136 -4.23 0.66 -6.70
CA TYR A 136 -3.40 1.88 -6.59
C TYR A 136 -1.92 1.57 -6.41
N PHE A 137 -1.58 0.67 -5.50
CA PHE A 137 -0.18 0.32 -5.25
C PHE A 137 0.45 -0.43 -6.44
N THR A 138 -0.32 -1.29 -7.10
CA THR A 138 0.08 -1.94 -8.35
C THR A 138 0.44 -0.91 -9.43
N ALA A 139 -0.31 0.18 -9.55
CA ALA A 139 -0.02 1.27 -10.47
C ALA A 139 1.24 2.06 -10.11
N LEU A 140 1.47 2.33 -8.82
CA LEU A 140 2.73 2.92 -8.34
C LEU A 140 3.93 2.05 -8.68
N LEU A 141 3.85 0.74 -8.39
CA LEU A 141 4.90 -0.22 -8.74
C LEU A 141 5.15 -0.25 -10.25
N ALA A 142 4.09 -0.23 -11.06
CA ALA A 142 4.20 -0.24 -12.51
C ALA A 142 4.92 1.00 -13.03
N TRP A 143 4.60 2.18 -12.48
CA TRP A 143 5.30 3.41 -12.79
C TRP A 143 6.80 3.28 -12.47
N CYS A 144 7.15 2.76 -11.29
CA CYS A 144 8.55 2.63 -10.87
C CYS A 144 9.37 1.66 -11.73
N VAL A 145 8.79 0.53 -12.15
CA VAL A 145 9.51 -0.44 -13.02
C VAL A 145 9.55 -0.04 -14.49
N GLY A 146 9.00 1.12 -14.82
CA GLY A 146 9.20 1.76 -16.10
C GLY A 146 8.55 1.03 -17.29
N LYS A 147 8.84 1.50 -18.50
CA LYS A 147 8.08 1.17 -19.73
C LYS A 147 8.18 -0.30 -20.14
N THR A 148 9.30 -0.93 -19.83
CA THR A 148 9.59 -2.33 -20.13
C THR A 148 9.33 -3.26 -18.94
N GLY A 149 8.99 -2.70 -17.78
CA GLY A 149 8.62 -3.47 -16.59
C GLY A 149 7.18 -3.95 -16.63
N LYS A 150 6.86 -4.90 -15.74
CA LYS A 150 5.53 -5.51 -15.65
C LYS A 150 5.16 -5.82 -14.22
N VAL A 151 3.93 -5.53 -13.84
CA VAL A 151 3.38 -5.82 -12.51
C VAL A 151 2.14 -6.70 -12.66
N ILE A 152 2.13 -7.79 -11.90
CA ILE A 152 0.95 -8.65 -11.75
C ILE A 152 0.32 -8.32 -10.41
N GLY A 153 -0.91 -7.83 -10.38
CA GLY A 153 -1.69 -7.69 -9.15
C GLY A 153 -2.56 -8.92 -8.94
N ILE A 154 -2.41 -9.63 -7.82
CA ILE A 154 -3.26 -10.76 -7.47
C ILE A 154 -4.16 -10.40 -6.29
N GLU A 155 -5.45 -10.67 -6.45
CA GLU A 155 -6.50 -10.33 -5.49
C GLU A 155 -7.53 -11.47 -5.45
N HIS A 156 -7.98 -11.85 -4.27
CA HIS A 156 -8.91 -12.98 -4.09
C HIS A 156 -10.39 -12.58 -4.14
N ILE A 157 -10.71 -11.27 -4.06
CA ILE A 157 -12.07 -10.74 -4.16
C ILE A 157 -12.35 -10.34 -5.62
N PRO A 158 -13.29 -11.01 -6.33
CA PRO A 158 -13.59 -10.71 -7.74
C PRO A 158 -13.96 -9.25 -8.01
N GLN A 159 -14.69 -8.63 -7.08
CA GLN A 159 -15.15 -7.24 -7.20
C GLN A 159 -14.00 -6.24 -7.06
N LEU A 160 -12.97 -6.56 -6.25
CA LEU A 160 -11.78 -5.74 -6.14
C LEU A 160 -10.90 -5.87 -7.39
N VAL A 161 -10.76 -7.07 -7.97
CA VAL A 161 -10.09 -7.27 -9.28
C VAL A 161 -10.74 -6.42 -10.38
N GLN A 162 -12.07 -6.42 -10.45
CA GLN A 162 -12.81 -5.61 -11.43
C GLN A 162 -12.59 -4.12 -11.18
N ARG A 163 -12.68 -3.69 -9.92
CA ARG A 163 -12.44 -2.29 -9.54
C ARG A 163 -11.02 -1.84 -9.83
N ALA A 164 -10.01 -2.67 -9.54
CA ALA A 164 -8.61 -2.38 -9.83
C ALA A 164 -8.38 -2.18 -11.33
N THR A 165 -8.92 -3.08 -12.15
CA THR A 165 -8.88 -2.95 -13.61
C THR A 165 -9.54 -1.64 -14.07
N HIS A 166 -10.72 -1.32 -13.56
CA HIS A 166 -11.43 -0.09 -13.92
C HIS A 166 -10.65 1.18 -13.50
N ASN A 167 -10.12 1.20 -12.27
CA ASN A 167 -9.38 2.33 -11.74
C ASN A 167 -8.11 2.61 -12.56
N VAL A 168 -7.33 1.57 -12.88
CA VAL A 168 -6.13 1.72 -13.72
C VAL A 168 -6.50 2.15 -15.14
N VAL A 169 -7.57 1.64 -15.74
CA VAL A 169 -8.02 2.12 -17.06
C VAL A 169 -8.42 3.59 -17.02
N SER A 170 -9.04 4.04 -15.93
CA SER A 170 -9.47 5.42 -15.77
C SER A 170 -8.32 6.40 -15.52
N GLY A 171 -7.32 6.00 -14.72
CA GLY A 171 -6.21 6.89 -14.33
C GLY A 171 -4.92 6.73 -15.13
N ASN A 172 -4.64 5.51 -15.60
CA ASN A 172 -3.38 5.12 -16.26
C ASN A 172 -3.63 4.08 -17.38
N PRO A 173 -4.49 4.38 -18.37
CA PRO A 173 -4.87 3.42 -19.41
C PRO A 173 -3.69 2.83 -20.19
N GLU A 174 -2.60 3.58 -20.32
CA GLU A 174 -1.36 3.13 -20.94
C GLU A 174 -0.75 1.90 -20.24
N PHE A 175 -0.92 1.76 -18.92
CA PHE A 175 -0.39 0.60 -18.19
C PHE A 175 -1.06 -0.71 -18.61
N VAL A 176 -2.36 -0.69 -18.93
CA VAL A 176 -3.07 -1.86 -19.44
C VAL A 176 -2.80 -2.03 -20.93
N LYS A 177 -2.86 -0.95 -21.71
CA LYS A 177 -2.64 -0.98 -23.17
C LYS A 177 -1.26 -1.54 -23.52
N ASP A 178 -0.24 -1.17 -22.77
CA ASP A 178 1.14 -1.60 -22.98
C ASP A 178 1.46 -2.94 -22.30
N GLY A 179 0.48 -3.58 -21.66
CA GLY A 179 0.64 -4.87 -20.97
C GLY A 179 1.52 -4.81 -19.72
N ARG A 180 1.73 -3.62 -19.16
CA ARG A 180 2.55 -3.35 -17.96
C ARG A 180 1.84 -3.74 -16.68
N ILE A 181 0.50 -3.75 -16.64
CA ILE A 181 -0.29 -4.24 -15.52
C ILE A 181 -1.22 -5.36 -15.96
N LYS A 182 -1.29 -6.42 -15.16
CA LYS A 182 -2.33 -7.46 -15.26
C LYS A 182 -2.87 -7.75 -13.87
N PHE A 183 -4.18 -7.59 -13.68
CA PHE A 183 -4.86 -8.05 -12.47
C PHE A 183 -5.38 -9.48 -12.67
N VAL A 184 -5.19 -10.33 -11.68
CA VAL A 184 -5.64 -11.73 -11.69
C VAL A 184 -6.43 -12.05 -10.43
N LEU A 185 -7.52 -12.80 -10.61
CA LEU A 185 -8.26 -13.38 -9.51
C LEU A 185 -7.53 -14.63 -9.01
N GLY A 186 -7.16 -14.66 -7.74
CA GLY A 186 -6.51 -15.83 -7.18
C GLY A 186 -6.09 -15.68 -5.72
N ASP A 187 -5.74 -16.80 -5.11
CA ASP A 187 -5.21 -16.85 -3.76
C ASP A 187 -3.73 -16.42 -3.74
N GLY A 188 -3.50 -15.18 -3.30
CA GLY A 188 -2.16 -14.58 -3.25
C GLY A 188 -1.16 -15.35 -2.38
N ARG A 189 -1.60 -16.16 -1.41
CA ARG A 189 -0.72 -17.01 -0.60
C ARG A 189 0.03 -18.06 -1.44
N LYS A 190 -0.53 -18.41 -2.61
CA LYS A 190 0.07 -19.33 -3.57
C LYS A 190 0.93 -18.62 -4.62
N GLY A 191 0.98 -17.29 -4.59
CA GLY A 191 1.59 -16.48 -5.63
C GLY A 191 0.88 -16.64 -6.98
N TYR A 192 1.62 -16.46 -8.08
CA TYR A 192 1.08 -16.63 -9.42
C TYR A 192 2.13 -17.26 -10.34
N ALA A 193 2.22 -18.59 -10.29
CA ALA A 193 3.27 -19.36 -10.95
C ALA A 193 3.33 -19.15 -12.48
N ASP A 194 2.20 -18.86 -13.14
CA ASP A 194 2.11 -18.69 -14.59
C ASP A 194 3.00 -17.56 -15.15
N GLU A 195 3.31 -16.54 -14.34
CA GLU A 195 4.16 -15.41 -14.74
C GLU A 195 5.48 -15.35 -13.96
N ALA A 196 5.70 -16.30 -13.05
CA ALA A 196 6.95 -16.46 -12.34
C ALA A 196 8.10 -16.77 -13.33
N PRO A 197 9.36 -16.47 -12.96
CA PRO A 197 9.79 -15.88 -11.70
C PRO A 197 9.76 -14.35 -11.68
N TYR A 198 9.70 -13.77 -10.48
CA TYR A 198 9.61 -12.33 -10.22
C TYR A 198 10.93 -11.75 -9.70
N ASP A 199 11.24 -10.52 -10.11
CA ASP A 199 12.33 -9.76 -9.49
C ASP A 199 11.96 -9.33 -8.07
N ILE A 200 10.69 -8.95 -7.87
CA ILE A 200 10.15 -8.48 -6.60
C ILE A 200 8.79 -9.13 -6.36
N ILE A 201 8.56 -9.62 -5.14
CA ILE A 201 7.21 -9.95 -4.65
C ILE A 201 6.92 -9.03 -3.48
N HIS A 202 5.87 -8.23 -3.59
CA HIS A 202 5.32 -7.41 -2.52
C HIS A 202 4.07 -8.10 -1.97
N VAL A 203 3.97 -8.22 -0.64
CA VAL A 203 2.78 -8.73 0.04
C VAL A 203 2.12 -7.60 0.82
N GLY A 204 0.97 -7.13 0.32
CA GLY A 204 0.17 -6.05 0.92
C GLY A 204 -0.68 -6.47 2.12
N GLY A 205 -0.46 -7.69 2.64
CA GLY A 205 -1.08 -8.24 3.84
C GLY A 205 -0.02 -8.81 4.77
N SER A 206 -0.29 -8.87 6.08
CA SER A 206 0.61 -9.53 7.02
C SER A 206 0.48 -11.06 6.99
N ILE A 207 1.58 -11.75 7.19
CA ILE A 207 1.67 -13.22 7.17
C ILE A 207 2.34 -13.73 8.44
N GLU A 208 2.05 -14.97 8.83
CA GLU A 208 2.61 -15.57 10.06
C GLU A 208 4.07 -16.00 9.85
N ASP A 209 4.35 -16.65 8.72
CA ASP A 209 5.68 -17.17 8.37
C ASP A 209 6.09 -16.78 6.95
N ILE A 210 7.39 -16.86 6.66
CA ILE A 210 7.92 -16.68 5.30
C ILE A 210 7.51 -17.89 4.44
N PRO A 211 6.67 -17.71 3.40
CA PRO A 211 6.11 -18.84 2.67
C PRO A 211 7.08 -19.31 1.59
N GLU A 212 7.56 -20.55 1.73
CA GLU A 212 8.48 -21.17 0.77
C GLU A 212 7.96 -21.15 -0.67
N GLY A 213 6.63 -21.28 -0.85
CA GLY A 213 5.97 -21.24 -2.16
C GLY A 213 6.11 -19.90 -2.88
N LEU A 214 6.02 -18.76 -2.17
CA LEU A 214 6.31 -17.46 -2.76
C LEU A 214 7.81 -17.32 -3.01
N MET A 215 8.62 -17.84 -2.09
CA MET A 215 10.06 -17.71 -2.17
C MET A 215 10.68 -18.50 -3.32
N ALA A 216 10.05 -19.61 -3.72
CA ALA A 216 10.35 -20.35 -4.93
C ALA A 216 10.12 -19.52 -6.20
N GLN A 217 9.14 -18.60 -6.21
CA GLN A 217 8.79 -17.76 -7.36
C GLN A 217 9.68 -16.51 -7.50
N VAL A 218 10.52 -16.19 -6.53
CA VAL A 218 11.48 -15.08 -6.64
C VAL A 218 12.73 -15.50 -7.42
N LYS A 219 13.18 -14.63 -8.32
CA LYS A 219 14.42 -14.80 -9.09
C LYS A 219 15.66 -14.86 -8.18
N PRO A 220 16.77 -15.46 -8.63
CA PRO A 220 18.09 -15.20 -8.08
C PRO A 220 18.35 -13.70 -7.88
N ASN A 221 18.81 -13.31 -6.68
CA ASN A 221 19.02 -11.91 -6.27
C ASN A 221 17.77 -11.03 -6.24
N GLY A 222 16.59 -11.61 -6.42
CA GLY A 222 15.31 -10.93 -6.25
C GLY A 222 14.93 -10.75 -4.78
N THR A 223 13.83 -10.02 -4.58
CA THR A 223 13.39 -9.56 -3.27
C THR A 223 11.97 -10.03 -2.96
N LEU A 224 11.74 -10.51 -1.73
CA LEU A 224 10.44 -10.69 -1.14
C LEU A 224 10.25 -9.64 -0.05
N TYR A 225 9.19 -8.85 -0.14
CA TYR A 225 8.83 -7.81 0.81
C TYR A 225 7.53 -8.19 1.52
N ILE A 226 7.58 -8.36 2.83
CA ILE A 226 6.48 -8.90 3.64
C ILE A 226 6.36 -8.16 4.97
N SER A 227 5.18 -8.26 5.57
CA SER A 227 4.96 -7.94 6.98
C SER A 227 4.73 -9.24 7.75
N LEU A 228 5.59 -9.55 8.73
CA LEU A 228 5.41 -10.72 9.59
C LEU A 228 4.63 -10.34 10.85
N ALA A 229 3.54 -11.05 11.12
CA ALA A 229 2.57 -10.72 12.16
C ALA A 229 3.04 -11.03 13.60
N ASP A 230 4.04 -11.90 13.78
CA ASP A 230 4.37 -12.50 15.08
C ASP A 230 5.89 -12.61 15.32
N VAL A 231 6.60 -11.48 15.35
CA VAL A 231 8.07 -11.48 15.51
C VAL A 231 8.55 -10.56 16.63
N GLY A 232 7.65 -9.89 17.36
CA GLY A 232 8.00 -8.98 18.45
C GLY A 232 7.33 -9.37 19.77
N GLU A 233 8.10 -9.39 20.86
CA GLU A 233 7.57 -9.44 22.25
C GLU A 233 6.64 -8.25 22.56
N ASP A 234 6.60 -7.24 21.68
CA ASP A 234 5.86 -5.99 21.77
C ASP A 234 4.52 -5.99 21.01
N GLY A 235 4.18 -7.07 20.30
CA GLY A 235 2.90 -7.24 19.60
C GLY A 235 2.78 -6.48 18.27
N TYR A 236 3.88 -5.99 17.71
CA TYR A 236 3.89 -5.31 16.41
C TYR A 236 4.31 -6.23 15.25
N GLN A 237 3.84 -5.91 14.03
CA GLN A 237 4.25 -6.63 12.83
C GLN A 237 5.58 -6.07 12.31
N HIS A 238 6.50 -6.95 11.90
CA HIS A 238 7.81 -6.56 11.37
C HIS A 238 7.79 -6.55 9.85
N LEU A 239 8.05 -5.38 9.24
CA LEU A 239 8.30 -5.29 7.80
C LEU A 239 9.70 -5.77 7.49
N LEU A 240 9.79 -6.77 6.60
CA LEU A 240 11.03 -7.41 6.20
C LEU A 240 11.25 -7.28 4.70
N LYS A 241 12.49 -6.93 4.33
CA LYS A 241 13.01 -7.10 2.98
C LYS A 241 13.94 -8.31 2.93
N ILE A 242 13.55 -9.33 2.17
CA ILE A 242 14.23 -10.63 2.11
C ILE A 242 14.85 -10.80 0.74
N LYS A 243 16.18 -10.81 0.66
CA LYS A 243 16.91 -10.99 -0.61
C LYS A 243 17.30 -12.44 -0.82
N LYS A 244 16.93 -13.02 -1.98
CA LYS A 244 17.28 -14.40 -2.34
C LYS A 244 18.72 -14.48 -2.82
N THR A 245 19.62 -14.98 -1.98
CA THR A 245 21.04 -15.14 -2.34
C THR A 245 21.30 -16.47 -3.08
N VAL A 246 22.37 -16.51 -3.87
CA VAL A 246 22.88 -17.69 -4.60
C VAL A 246 24.35 -17.87 -4.22
N PRO A 247 24.91 -19.09 -4.04
CA PRO A 247 24.39 -20.42 -4.37
C PRO A 247 23.74 -21.20 -3.20
N ARG A 248 23.70 -20.63 -2.00
CA ARG A 248 22.89 -21.17 -0.91
C ARG A 248 21.56 -20.44 -0.94
N GLN A 249 20.43 -21.16 -0.91
CA GLN A 249 19.08 -20.67 -0.57
C GLN A 249 19.03 -20.09 0.86
N LYS A 250 20.01 -19.26 1.21
CA LYS A 250 20.03 -18.43 2.40
C LYS A 250 19.40 -17.11 2.01
N TYR A 251 18.53 -16.64 2.87
CA TYR A 251 17.96 -15.32 2.74
C TYR A 251 18.69 -14.39 3.71
N ARG A 252 18.85 -13.13 3.31
CA ARG A 252 19.19 -12.06 4.25
C ARG A 252 17.91 -11.29 4.50
N ASP A 253 17.40 -11.41 5.72
CA ASP A 253 16.34 -10.57 6.25
C ASP A 253 16.94 -9.23 6.69
N MET A 254 16.23 -8.17 6.37
CA MET A 254 16.50 -6.84 6.89
C MET A 254 15.21 -6.35 7.52
N TYR A 255 15.22 -6.20 8.85
CA TYR A 255 14.18 -5.50 9.56
C TYR A 255 14.19 -4.03 9.11
N LEU A 256 13.02 -3.54 8.72
CA LEU A 256 12.84 -2.17 8.29
C LEU A 256 12.20 -1.34 9.40
N ARG A 257 10.99 -1.73 9.81
CA ARG A 257 10.18 -1.04 10.81
C ARG A 257 9.02 -1.90 11.29
N SER A 258 8.42 -1.48 12.40
CA SER A 258 7.11 -1.93 12.82
C SER A 258 6.03 -1.26 11.99
N SER A 259 5.00 -2.02 11.59
CA SER A 259 3.82 -1.48 10.94
C SER A 259 2.57 -2.27 11.31
N TYR A 260 1.42 -1.79 10.86
CA TYR A 260 0.17 -2.52 10.96
C TYR A 260 -0.48 -2.60 9.59
N ILE A 261 -0.61 -3.82 9.10
CA ILE A 261 -1.22 -4.21 7.84
C ILE A 261 -2.25 -5.31 8.15
N ALA A 262 -3.39 -5.28 7.45
CA ALA A 262 -4.39 -6.32 7.57
C ALA A 262 -3.80 -7.70 7.22
N PRO A 263 -4.22 -8.78 7.88
CA PRO A 263 -3.67 -10.10 7.64
C PRO A 263 -4.07 -10.65 6.27
N LEU A 264 -3.15 -11.38 5.63
CA LEU A 264 -3.40 -12.13 4.40
C LEU A 264 -4.10 -13.45 4.75
N VAL A 265 -5.43 -13.45 4.67
CA VAL A 265 -6.29 -14.57 5.10
C VAL A 265 -7.04 -15.21 3.94
N ASP A 266 -7.74 -16.31 4.21
CA ASP A 266 -8.72 -16.83 3.27
C ASP A 266 -9.93 -15.89 3.12
N ILE A 267 -10.65 -16.06 2.01
CA ILE A 267 -11.77 -15.19 1.64
C ILE A 267 -12.92 -15.26 2.65
N ASP A 268 -13.19 -16.43 3.24
CA ASP A 268 -14.30 -16.62 4.16
C ASP A 268 -14.04 -15.88 5.47
N ARG A 269 -12.80 -15.95 5.99
CA ARG A 269 -12.35 -15.17 7.14
C ARG A 269 -12.40 -13.67 6.85
N GLN A 270 -11.94 -13.22 5.69
CA GLN A 270 -11.99 -11.80 5.33
C GLN A 270 -13.43 -11.27 5.24
N LEU A 271 -14.38 -12.04 4.70
CA LEU A 271 -15.76 -11.58 4.56
C LEU A 271 -16.61 -11.79 5.82
N GLY A 272 -16.21 -12.71 6.72
CA GLY A 272 -16.93 -13.05 7.94
C GLY A 272 -16.55 -12.24 9.18
N ASP A 273 -15.36 -11.65 9.22
CA ASP A 273 -14.88 -10.88 10.38
C ASP A 273 -15.45 -9.45 10.43
N ASP A 274 -15.68 -8.93 11.65
CA ASP A 274 -15.99 -7.52 11.87
C ASP A 274 -14.70 -6.68 11.82
N TRP A 275 -14.45 -6.09 10.64
CA TRP A 275 -13.26 -5.27 10.40
C TRP A 275 -13.38 -3.82 10.90
N THR A 276 -14.44 -3.45 11.61
CA THR A 276 -14.63 -2.08 12.13
C THR A 276 -13.46 -1.62 13.01
N ARG A 277 -12.81 -2.53 13.74
CA ARG A 277 -11.59 -2.23 14.53
C ARG A 277 -10.38 -1.77 13.69
N TYR A 278 -10.34 -2.14 12.41
CA TYR A 278 -9.28 -1.75 11.46
C TYR A 278 -9.58 -0.42 10.77
N SER A 279 -10.82 0.06 10.88
CA SER A 279 -11.29 1.34 10.32
C SER A 279 -10.96 2.55 11.20
N ILE A 280 -10.35 2.33 12.38
CA ILE A 280 -10.09 3.35 13.41
C ILE A 280 -8.58 3.67 13.45
N PHE A 281 -7.99 3.98 12.30
CA PHE A 281 -6.72 4.69 12.30
C PHE A 281 -6.99 6.16 12.02
N PRO A 282 -6.69 7.07 12.98
CA PRO A 282 -6.90 8.48 12.76
C PRO A 282 -6.09 8.93 11.53
N CYS A 283 -6.72 9.71 10.65
CA CYS A 283 -5.96 10.54 9.70
C CYS A 283 -5.13 11.50 10.55
N LEU A 284 -3.81 11.28 10.59
CA LEU A 284 -2.85 12.14 11.28
C LEU A 284 -2.56 13.39 10.45
#